data_AF-A0A0C9UAQ5-F1
#
_entry.id   AF-A0A0C9UAQ5-F1
#
_cell.length_a   1.000
_cell.length_b   1.000
_cell.length_c   1.000
_cell.angle_alpha   90.00
_cell.angle_beta   90.00
_cell.angle_gamma   90.00
#
_symmetry.space_group_name_H-M   'P 1'
#
loop_
_entity.id
_entity.type
_entity.pdbx_description
1 polymer ?
#
loop_
_entity_poly.entity_id
_entity_poly.type
_entity_poly.pdbx_seq_one_letter_code
_entity_poly.pdbx_strand_id
1 'polypeptide(L)'
;MGRSDCVQAILSKTPALQELRLEAFDFDEYPRDMLSSLIELRTLVIARAIPTKEFLRSIFLPRPDTNQTLPNLRKFIIEKPDLGFSISKTLIQIIESRVDSEDPAKRMEFHVWSEVRKSRSLQPNH
;
A
#
# COMPACT_ATOMS: atom_id res chain seq x y z
N MET A 1 8.32 -24.55 5.40
CA MET A 1 7.24 -23.56 5.51
C MET A 1 7.90 -22.20 5.40
N GLY A 2 7.68 -21.50 4.29
CA GLY A 2 8.30 -20.20 4.04
C GLY A 2 7.66 -19.12 4.90
N ARG A 3 8.36 -17.99 5.10
CA ARG A 3 7.81 -16.82 5.81
C ARG A 3 6.51 -16.31 5.15
N SER A 4 6.43 -16.43 3.82
CA SER A 4 5.28 -16.11 2.98
C SER A 4 4.02 -16.91 3.36
N ASP A 5 4.16 -18.23 3.57
CA ASP A 5 3.04 -19.12 3.92
C ASP A 5 2.43 -18.75 5.27
N CYS A 6 3.26 -18.37 6.24
CA CYS A 6 2.81 -18.02 7.59
C CYS A 6 2.01 -16.72 7.59
N VAL A 7 2.47 -15.70 6.87
CA VAL A 7 1.75 -14.41 6.77
C VAL A 7 0.40 -14.61 6.07
N GLN A 8 0.37 -15.33 4.95
CA GLN A 8 -0.88 -15.63 4.25
C GLN A 8 -1.85 -16.44 5.11
N ALA A 9 -1.36 -17.42 5.87
CA ALA A 9 -2.18 -18.21 6.79
C ALA A 9 -2.78 -17.36 7.93
N ILE A 10 -2.08 -16.33 8.40
CA ILE A 10 -2.59 -15.40 9.41
C ILE A 10 -3.66 -14.50 8.79
N LEU A 11 -3.36 -13.85 7.66
CA LEU A 11 -4.27 -12.90 7.02
C LEU A 11 -5.56 -13.57 6.52
N SER A 12 -5.49 -14.81 6.07
CA SER A 12 -6.68 -15.59 5.67
C SER A 12 -7.61 -15.92 6.84
N LYS A 13 -7.09 -15.97 8.06
CA LYS A 13 -7.87 -16.22 9.29
C LYS A 13 -8.39 -14.94 9.96
N THR A 14 -8.06 -13.76 9.45
CA THR A 14 -8.45 -12.48 10.02
C THR A 14 -9.24 -11.60 9.04
N PRO A 15 -10.39 -12.06 8.49
CA PRO A 15 -11.14 -11.31 7.50
C PRO A 15 -11.75 -10.01 8.02
N ALA A 16 -11.95 -9.91 9.34
CA ALA A 16 -12.48 -8.73 10.02
C ALA A 16 -11.42 -7.65 10.35
N LEU A 17 -10.17 -7.85 9.92
CA LEU A 17 -9.10 -6.89 10.17
C LEU A 17 -9.39 -5.57 9.44
N GLN A 18 -9.48 -4.46 10.19
CA GLN A 18 -9.78 -3.14 9.64
C GLN A 18 -8.53 -2.31 9.35
N GLU A 19 -7.44 -2.57 10.06
CA GLU A 19 -6.18 -1.83 9.89
C GLU A 19 -5.01 -2.79 9.78
N LEU A 20 -4.16 -2.57 8.79
CA LEU A 20 -2.96 -3.34 8.54
C LEU A 20 -1.78 -2.40 8.31
N ARG A 21 -0.70 -2.63 9.05
CA ARG A 21 0.59 -1.96 8.86
C ARG A 21 1.63 -2.98 8.40
N LEU A 22 2.22 -2.75 7.25
CA LEU A 22 3.33 -3.51 6.69
C LEU A 22 4.59 -2.66 6.81
N GLU A 23 5.48 -3.00 7.75
CA GLU A 23 6.73 -2.27 7.99
C GLU A 23 7.94 -3.10 7.57
N ALA A 24 8.88 -2.49 6.84
CA ALA A 24 10.07 -3.16 6.33
C ALA A 24 9.74 -4.47 5.59
N PHE A 25 8.62 -4.44 4.86
CA PHE A 25 8.03 -5.62 4.23
C PHE A 25 8.62 -5.83 2.83
N ASP A 26 9.11 -7.04 2.57
CA ASP A 26 9.69 -7.40 1.28
C ASP A 26 8.60 -7.89 0.32
N PHE A 27 8.07 -6.99 -0.52
CA PHE A 27 6.94 -7.30 -1.41
C PHE A 27 7.26 -8.24 -2.57
N ASP A 28 8.52 -8.60 -2.82
CA ASP A 28 8.89 -9.55 -3.87
C ASP A 28 8.70 -11.01 -3.43
N GLU A 29 8.73 -11.28 -2.11
CA GLU A 29 8.60 -12.63 -1.54
C GLU A 29 7.14 -13.09 -1.27
N TYR A 30 6.16 -12.20 -1.43
CA TYR A 30 4.76 -12.49 -1.07
C TYR A 30 3.83 -12.59 -2.28
N PRO A 31 2.81 -13.47 -2.19
CA PRO A 31 1.81 -13.59 -3.23
C PRO A 31 1.05 -12.27 -3.42
N ARG A 32 0.78 -11.93 -4.68
CA ARG A 32 0.16 -10.66 -5.08
C ARG A 32 -1.23 -10.47 -4.48
N ASP A 33 -1.89 -11.55 -4.11
CA ASP A 33 -3.24 -11.64 -3.56
C ASP A 33 -3.27 -11.84 -2.04
N MET A 34 -2.15 -11.61 -1.33
CA MET A 34 -2.06 -11.85 0.13
C MET A 34 -3.09 -11.10 0.96
N LEU A 35 -3.64 -9.98 0.45
CA LEU A 35 -4.65 -9.18 1.14
C LEU A 35 -6.09 -9.54 0.76
N SER A 36 -6.29 -10.48 -0.16
CA SER A 36 -7.62 -10.78 -0.75
C SER A 36 -8.68 -11.20 0.28
N SER A 37 -8.27 -11.81 1.39
CA SER A 37 -9.17 -12.21 2.48
C SER A 37 -9.63 -11.05 3.38
N LEU A 38 -8.96 -9.90 3.31
CA LEU A 38 -9.17 -8.77 4.23
C LEU A 38 -10.26 -7.83 3.70
N ILE A 39 -11.47 -8.36 3.50
CA ILE A 39 -12.60 -7.64 2.91
C ILE A 39 -13.01 -6.41 3.74
N GLU A 40 -12.81 -6.44 5.06
CA GLU A 40 -13.13 -5.35 5.98
C GLU A 40 -11.99 -4.34 6.14
N LEU A 41 -10.87 -4.49 5.42
CA LEU A 41 -9.72 -3.60 5.57
C LEU A 41 -10.07 -2.18 5.13
N ARG A 42 -9.93 -1.23 6.06
CA ARG A 42 -10.20 0.20 5.86
C ARG A 42 -8.93 1.01 5.75
N THR A 43 -7.89 0.63 6.49
CA THR A 43 -6.61 1.35 6.53
C THR A 43 -5.47 0.39 6.19
N LEU A 44 -4.67 0.76 5.19
CA LEU A 44 -3.43 0.08 4.85
C LEU A 44 -2.26 1.06 4.94
N VAL A 45 -1.28 0.73 5.78
CA VAL A 45 -0.06 1.51 5.96
C VAL A 45 1.14 0.69 5.48
N ILE A 46 1.95 1.28 4.61
CA ILE A 46 3.23 0.71 4.17
C ILE A 46 4.34 1.60 4.68
N ALA A 47 5.17 1.08 5.57
CA ALA A 47 6.24 1.83 6.21
C ALA A 47 7.61 1.25 5.84
N ARG A 48 8.58 2.11 5.50
CA ARG A 48 9.98 1.70 5.26
C ARG A 48 10.11 0.54 4.29
N ALA A 49 9.35 0.60 3.19
CA ALA A 49 9.31 -0.44 2.18
C ALA A 49 8.91 0.15 0.82
N ILE A 50 9.18 -0.60 -0.25
CA ILE A 50 8.81 -0.25 -1.62
C ILE A 50 7.77 -1.26 -2.10
N PRO A 51 6.48 -0.89 -2.16
CA PRO A 51 5.47 -1.79 -2.71
C PRO A 51 5.71 -2.03 -4.20
N THR A 52 5.63 -3.28 -4.64
CA THR A 52 5.75 -3.62 -6.06
C THR A 52 4.55 -3.10 -6.85
N LYS A 53 4.74 -2.81 -8.14
CA LYS A 53 3.66 -2.41 -9.04
C LYS A 53 2.51 -3.43 -9.04
N GLU A 54 2.86 -4.71 -9.01
CA GLU A 54 1.89 -5.80 -9.03
C GLU A 54 1.05 -5.88 -7.75
N PHE A 55 1.67 -5.65 -6.59
CA PHE A 55 0.98 -5.53 -5.32
C PHE A 55 -0.01 -4.35 -5.34
N LEU A 56 0.42 -3.17 -5.78
CA LEU A 56 -0.45 -1.99 -5.85
C LEU A 56 -1.63 -2.22 -6.81
N ARG A 57 -1.41 -2.87 -7.96
CA ARG A 57 -2.49 -3.23 -8.89
C ARG A 57 -3.52 -4.16 -8.24
N SER A 58 -3.10 -5.11 -7.41
CA SER A 58 -4.03 -6.04 -6.71
C SER A 58 -4.99 -5.34 -5.74
N ILE A 59 -4.57 -4.21 -5.17
CA ILE A 59 -5.39 -3.46 -4.22
C ILE A 59 -6.44 -2.62 -4.96
N PHE A 60 -5.98 -1.91 -6.00
CA PHE A 60 -6.75 -0.81 -6.58
C PHE A 60 -7.47 -1.17 -7.88
N LEU A 61 -6.96 -2.11 -8.68
CA LEU A 61 -7.52 -2.46 -9.97
C LEU A 61 -8.26 -3.80 -9.91
N PRO A 62 -9.56 -3.85 -10.27
CA PRO A 62 -10.25 -5.12 -10.44
C PRO A 62 -9.59 -5.90 -11.58
N ARG A 63 -9.20 -7.14 -11.32
CA ARG A 63 -8.75 -8.05 -12.38
C ARG A 63 -9.99 -8.67 -13.03
N PRO A 64 -9.98 -8.87 -14.36
CA PRO A 64 -11.13 -9.44 -15.07
C PRO A 64 -11.54 -10.83 -14.56
N ASP A 65 -10.60 -11.61 -14.02
CA ASP A 65 -10.83 -12.98 -13.55
C ASP A 65 -11.05 -13.09 -12.03
N THR A 66 -10.74 -12.04 -11.29
CA THR A 66 -10.87 -12.00 -9.84
C THR A 66 -11.36 -10.61 -9.46
N ASN A 67 -12.62 -10.50 -8.99
CA ASN A 67 -13.19 -9.31 -8.32
C ASN A 67 -12.43 -8.91 -7.03
N GLN A 68 -11.14 -9.26 -6.93
CA GLN A 68 -10.21 -8.92 -5.87
C GLN A 68 -9.82 -7.45 -6.01
N THR A 69 -10.58 -6.64 -5.30
CA THR A 69 -10.16 -5.33 -4.83
C THR A 69 -10.42 -5.29 -3.34
N LEU A 70 -9.70 -4.47 -2.59
CA LEU A 70 -10.11 -4.17 -1.21
C LEU A 70 -11.28 -3.18 -1.29
N PRO A 71 -12.53 -3.63 -1.08
CA PRO A 71 -13.70 -2.81 -1.41
C PRO A 71 -13.95 -1.73 -0.35
N ASN A 72 -13.52 -1.99 0.88
CA ASN A 72 -13.69 -1.10 2.03
C ASN A 72 -12.46 -0.25 2.33
N LEU A 73 -11.39 -0.34 1.52
CA LEU A 73 -10.18 0.41 1.75
C LEU A 73 -10.43 1.90 1.52
N ARG A 74 -10.36 2.66 2.60
CA ARG A 74 -10.61 4.11 2.63
C ARG A 74 -9.35 4.91 2.87
N LYS A 75 -8.30 4.31 3.43
CA LYS A 75 -7.07 5.03 3.75
C LYS A 75 -5.84 4.22 3.34
N PHE A 76 -5.01 4.82 2.50
CA PHE A 76 -3.74 4.24 2.06
C PHE A 76 -2.59 5.20 2.39
N ILE A 77 -1.63 4.73 3.20
CA ILE A 77 -0.53 5.55 3.72
C ILE A 77 0.80 4.91 3.34
N ILE A 78 1.73 5.73 2.83
CA ILE A 78 3.13 5.35 2.65
C ILE A 78 3.99 6.19 3.60
N GLU A 79 4.66 5.55 4.55
CA GLU A 79 5.49 6.21 5.56
C GLU A 79 6.96 5.88 5.37
N LYS A 80 7.82 6.92 5.43
CA LYS A 80 9.28 6.80 5.34
C LYS A 80 9.72 5.82 4.25
N PRO A 81 9.26 6.00 2.99
CA PRO A 81 9.57 5.05 1.94
C PRO A 81 11.09 4.93 1.76
N ASP A 82 11.57 3.73 1.42
CA ASP A 82 13.00 3.51 1.20
C ASP A 82 13.53 4.34 0.03
N LEU A 83 14.85 4.58 0.06
CA LEU A 83 15.56 5.27 -1.01
C LEU A 83 15.30 4.58 -2.35
N GLY A 84 14.80 5.33 -3.34
CA GLY A 84 14.44 4.81 -4.66
C GLY A 84 12.92 4.64 -4.89
N PHE A 85 12.10 4.80 -3.84
CA PHE A 85 10.65 4.87 -4.03
C PHE A 85 10.28 6.04 -4.94
N SER A 86 9.58 5.73 -6.02
CA SER A 86 9.09 6.71 -6.99
C SER A 86 7.63 6.45 -7.29
N ILE A 87 6.80 7.47 -7.08
CA ILE A 87 5.37 7.40 -7.38
C ILE A 87 5.22 7.43 -8.90
N SER A 88 4.90 6.29 -9.51
CA SER A 88 4.67 6.22 -10.95
C SER A 88 3.40 6.98 -11.34
N LYS A 89 3.36 7.57 -12.54
CA LYS A 89 2.15 8.21 -13.11
C LYS A 89 0.95 7.26 -13.11
N THR A 90 1.20 5.97 -13.34
CA THR A 90 0.18 4.92 -13.28
C THR A 90 -0.39 4.76 -11.88
N LEU A 91 0.44 4.83 -10.83
CA LEU A 91 -0.03 4.77 -9.46
C LEU A 91 -0.91 5.98 -9.12
N ILE A 92 -0.52 7.16 -9.57
CA ILE A 92 -1.29 8.40 -9.39
C ILE A 92 -2.66 8.26 -10.05
N GLN A 93 -2.73 7.87 -11.32
CA GLN A 93 -4.00 7.70 -12.04
C GLN A 93 -4.92 6.67 -11.37
N ILE A 94 -4.34 5.57 -10.88
CA ILE A 94 -5.07 4.52 -10.16
C ILE A 94 -5.64 5.05 -8.83
N ILE A 95 -4.84 5.80 -8.06
CA ILE A 95 -5.29 6.41 -6.81
C ILE A 95 -6.37 7.47 -7.10
N GLU A 96 -6.13 8.37 -8.05
CA GLU A 96 -7.07 9.44 -8.44
C GLU A 96 -8.45 8.89 -8.81
N SER A 97 -8.50 7.78 -9.58
CA SER A 97 -9.77 7.12 -9.93
C SER A 97 -10.61 6.65 -8.73
N ARG A 98 -10.02 6.49 -7.54
CA ARG A 98 -10.73 6.18 -6.29
C ARG A 98 -10.91 7.39 -5.36
N VAL A 99 -10.01 8.37 -5.44
CA VAL A 99 -10.11 9.62 -4.67
C VAL A 99 -11.24 10.50 -5.18
N ASP A 100 -11.49 10.49 -6.50
CA ASP A 100 -12.53 11.28 -7.17
C ASP A 100 -13.86 10.52 -7.33
N SER A 101 -14.10 9.48 -6.53
CA SER A 101 -15.39 8.81 -6.53
C SER A 101 -16.50 9.78 -6.09
N GLU A 102 -17.56 9.89 -6.90
CA GLU A 102 -18.76 10.69 -6.58
C GLU A 102 -19.51 10.18 -5.34
N ASP A 103 -19.26 8.92 -4.94
CA ASP A 103 -19.77 8.33 -3.71
C ASP A 103 -18.82 8.64 -2.54
N PRO A 104 -19.20 9.53 -1.60
CA PRO A 104 -18.34 9.89 -0.47
C PRO A 104 -18.04 8.70 0.45
N ALA A 105 -18.83 7.62 0.43
CA ALA A 105 -18.55 6.40 1.20
C ALA A 105 -17.43 5.54 0.57
N LYS A 106 -17.10 5.79 -0.71
CA LYS A 106 -16.03 5.13 -1.48
C LYS A 106 -14.81 6.02 -1.67
N ARG A 107 -14.87 7.27 -1.20
CA ARG A 107 -13.75 8.20 -1.26
C ARG A 107 -12.57 7.66 -0.46
N MET A 108 -11.41 7.66 -1.08
CA MET A 108 -10.17 7.17 -0.49
C MET A 108 -9.24 8.32 -0.14
N GLU A 109 -8.63 8.27 1.03
CA GLU A 109 -7.54 9.14 1.47
C GLU A 109 -6.18 8.50 1.09
N PHE A 110 -5.30 9.30 0.49
CA PHE A 110 -3.94 8.90 0.16
C PHE A 110 -2.93 9.84 0.80
N HIS A 111 -1.99 9.29 1.55
CA HIS A 111 -0.94 10.07 2.22
C HIS A 111 0.44 9.47 1.96
N VAL A 112 1.41 10.34 1.68
CA VAL A 112 2.83 9.98 1.62
C VAL A 112 3.60 10.85 2.60
N TRP A 113 4.17 10.24 3.63
CA TRP A 113 5.04 10.92 4.59
C TRP A 113 6.49 10.52 4.34
N SER A 114 7.27 11.44 3.79
CA SER A 114 8.73 11.35 3.78
C SER A 114 9.30 12.30 4.83
N GLU A 115 10.18 11.79 5.70
CA GLU A 115 11.04 12.69 6.47
C GLU A 115 12.00 13.33 5.47
N VAL A 116 11.72 14.59 5.09
CA VAL A 116 12.72 15.40 4.39
C VAL A 116 13.89 15.58 5.35
N ARG A 117 14.90 14.72 5.25
CA ARG A 117 16.20 15.04 5.83
C ARG A 117 16.65 16.29 5.09
N LYS A 118 16.53 17.46 5.72
CA LYS A 118 17.26 18.66 5.32
C LYS A 118 18.72 18.25 5.27
N SER A 119 19.23 17.95 4.08
CA SER A 119 20.66 17.86 3.84
C SER A 119 21.23 19.19 4.26
N ARG A 120 21.93 19.19 5.39
CA ARG A 120 22.63 20.34 5.95
C ARG A 120 23.52 20.88 4.83
N SER A 121 23.23 22.09 4.37
CA SER A 121 24.04 22.81 3.39
C SER A 121 25.47 22.88 3.91
N LEU A 122 26.37 22.13 3.28
CA LEU A 122 27.80 22.30 3.41
C LEU A 122 28.18 23.44 2.46
N GLN A 123 28.49 24.63 2.98
CA GLN A 123 29.45 25.61 2.44
C GLN A 123 29.74 26.70 3.49
N PRO A 124 30.87 27.43 3.41
CA PRO A 124 32.25 26.98 3.20
C PRO A 124 33.16 27.47 4.35
N ASN A 125 34.27 26.78 4.64
CA ASN A 125 35.32 27.37 5.47
C ASN A 125 36.23 28.22 4.58
N HIS A 126 36.23 29.53 4.88
CA HIS A 126 37.25 30.57 4.69
C HIS A 126 38.16 30.53 3.46
#